data_AF-A0A7C7Q0Z5-F1
#
_entry.id   AF-A0A7C7Q0Z5-F1
#
_cell.length_a   1.000
_cell.length_b   1.000
_cell.length_c   1.000
_cell.angle_alpha   90.00
_cell.angle_beta   90.00
_cell.angle_gamma   90.00
#
_symmetry.space_group_name_H-M   'P 1'
#
loop_
_entity.id
_entity.type
_entity.pdbx_description
1 polymer ?
#
loop_
_entity_poly.entity_id
_entity_poly.type
_entity_poly.pdbx_seq_one_letter_code
_entity_poly.pdbx_strand_id
1 'polypeptide(L)'
;MCATNASCTDWNDQLRCLIKAFGHRNWVLVADSAYPMLASPGVITLVTDTDHIEVVRQVLDAIEASPHLRPIIHLDAELMHVAEDEAPGITTVRQQLNQLLNGKEVRRVLHEELIHRVDEAARLFQVLVLKTTLTLPYTTVFFELDCGYWDADREHALRERIM
;
A
#
# COMPACT_ATOMS: atom_id res chain seq x y z
N MET A 1 -3.70 31.86 -26.08
CA MET A 1 -5.10 31.48 -25.80
C MET A 1 -5.05 30.15 -25.06
N CYS A 2 -5.36 30.17 -23.77
CA CYS A 2 -5.42 28.97 -22.94
C CYS A 2 -6.66 28.15 -23.32
N ALA A 3 -6.49 26.84 -23.49
CA ALA A 3 -7.56 25.88 -23.43
C ALA A 3 -7.14 24.79 -22.43
N THR A 4 -7.93 24.66 -21.37
CA THR A 4 -7.75 23.71 -20.27
C THR A 4 -8.78 22.59 -20.42
N ASN A 5 -8.35 21.36 -20.05
CA ASN A 5 -9.12 20.17 -19.61
C ASN A 5 -9.84 19.27 -20.63
N ALA A 6 -9.35 18.03 -20.78
CA ALA A 6 -9.78 16.87 -19.95
C ALA A 6 -9.20 15.53 -20.47
N SER A 7 -8.15 15.00 -19.83
CA SER A 7 -7.85 13.55 -19.70
C SER A 7 -6.58 13.34 -18.89
N CYS A 8 -6.60 13.78 -17.63
CA CYS A 8 -5.81 13.13 -16.59
C CYS A 8 -6.82 12.28 -15.82
N THR A 9 -6.85 10.97 -16.10
CA THR A 9 -7.78 10.04 -15.47
C THR A 9 -7.63 10.12 -13.95
N ASP A 10 -8.73 10.25 -13.21
CA ASP A 10 -8.73 10.29 -11.75
C ASP A 10 -7.91 9.12 -11.18
N TRP A 11 -7.04 9.38 -10.20
CA TRP A 11 -6.13 8.35 -9.68
C TRP A 11 -6.92 7.20 -9.06
N ASN A 12 -8.10 7.48 -8.51
CA ASN A 12 -8.96 6.49 -7.89
C ASN A 12 -9.65 5.60 -8.94
N ASP A 13 -10.00 6.13 -10.11
CA ASP A 13 -10.42 5.32 -11.26
C ASP A 13 -9.29 4.39 -11.74
N GLN A 14 -8.06 4.92 -11.82
CA GLN A 14 -6.90 4.12 -12.20
C GLN A 14 -6.62 3.02 -11.18
N LEU A 15 -6.69 3.31 -9.88
CA LEU A 15 -6.60 2.33 -8.80
C LEU A 15 -7.61 1.20 -9.00
N ARG A 16 -8.90 1.53 -9.19
CA ARG A 16 -9.96 0.52 -9.40
C ARG A 16 -9.72 -0.35 -10.64
N CYS A 17 -9.16 0.22 -11.70
CA CYS A 17 -8.81 -0.54 -12.91
C CYS A 17 -7.63 -1.47 -12.67
N LEU A 18 -6.57 -0.99 -12.02
CA LEU A 18 -5.37 -1.78 -11.73
C LEU A 18 -5.65 -2.93 -10.76
N ILE A 19 -6.43 -2.67 -9.71
CA ILE A 19 -6.79 -3.67 -8.70
C ILE A 19 -7.47 -4.89 -9.33
N LYS A 20 -8.30 -4.72 -10.37
CA LYS A 20 -8.93 -5.84 -11.09
C LYS A 20 -7.94 -6.74 -11.83
N ALA A 21 -6.79 -6.20 -12.21
CA ALA A 21 -5.73 -6.94 -12.91
C ALA A 21 -4.68 -7.50 -11.95
N PHE A 22 -4.63 -6.98 -10.72
CA PHE A 22 -3.68 -7.43 -9.71
C PHE A 22 -4.12 -8.77 -9.10
N GLY A 23 -3.15 -9.48 -8.54
CA GLY A 23 -3.34 -10.76 -7.88
C GLY A 23 -2.31 -10.99 -6.80
N HIS A 24 -2.17 -12.25 -6.37
CA HIS A 24 -1.16 -12.65 -5.40
C HIS A 24 0.26 -12.20 -5.84
N ARG A 25 1.01 -11.59 -4.91
CA ARG A 25 2.37 -11.01 -5.03
C ARG A 25 2.47 -9.63 -5.69
N ASN A 26 1.36 -9.05 -6.13
CA ASN A 26 1.35 -7.63 -6.45
C ASN A 26 1.39 -6.80 -5.16
N TRP A 27 1.88 -5.56 -5.27
CA TRP A 27 1.95 -4.63 -4.14
C TRP A 27 1.22 -3.33 -4.46
N VAL A 28 0.61 -2.75 -3.44
CA VAL A 28 0.11 -1.37 -3.46
C VAL A 28 0.71 -0.63 -2.29
N LEU A 29 1.34 0.50 -2.54
CA LEU A 29 1.98 1.34 -1.55
C LEU A 29 1.24 2.66 -1.51
N VAL A 30 0.84 3.09 -0.32
CA VAL A 30 0.35 4.46 -0.08
C VAL A 30 1.45 5.21 0.62
N ALA A 31 2.15 6.04 -0.13
CA ALA A 31 3.42 6.59 0.28
C ALA A 31 3.31 8.07 0.66
N ASP A 32 4.13 8.49 1.62
CA ASP A 32 4.40 9.91 1.83
C ASP A 32 5.06 10.53 0.57
N SER A 33 5.11 11.85 0.55
CA SER A 33 5.62 12.60 -0.59
C SER A 33 7.14 12.45 -0.79
N ALA A 34 7.90 12.03 0.21
CA ALA A 34 9.35 11.83 0.13
C ALA A 34 9.73 10.44 -0.40
N TYR A 35 8.81 9.47 -0.42
CA TYR A 35 9.06 8.14 -0.97
C TYR A 35 9.60 8.21 -2.41
N PRO A 36 10.71 7.51 -2.72
CA PRO A 36 11.41 7.68 -3.98
C PRO A 36 10.58 7.21 -5.18
N MET A 37 10.76 7.89 -6.31
CA MET A 37 10.27 7.38 -7.59
C MET A 37 11.18 6.24 -8.03
N LEU A 38 10.67 5.00 -7.95
CA LEU A 38 11.43 3.81 -8.32
C LEU A 38 11.58 3.73 -9.85
N ALA A 39 12.77 3.36 -10.31
CA ALA A 39 13.09 3.26 -11.74
C ALA A 39 12.70 1.92 -12.38
N SER A 40 12.21 0.95 -11.60
CA SER A 40 11.85 -0.37 -12.12
C SER A 40 10.66 -0.30 -13.09
N PRO A 41 10.70 -1.02 -14.23
CA PRO A 41 9.57 -1.06 -15.17
C PRO A 41 8.33 -1.75 -14.61
N GLY A 42 8.46 -2.50 -13.51
CA GLY A 42 7.34 -3.08 -12.77
C GLY A 42 6.62 -2.09 -11.86
N VAL A 43 7.04 -0.82 -11.79
CA VAL A 43 6.45 0.16 -10.88
C VAL A 43 5.57 1.14 -11.63
N ILE A 44 4.33 1.28 -11.17
CA ILE A 44 3.38 2.31 -11.59
C ILE A 44 3.31 3.32 -10.46
N THR A 45 3.62 4.59 -10.73
CA THR A 45 3.50 5.67 -9.74
C THR A 45 2.40 6.63 -10.13
N LEU A 46 1.44 6.85 -9.23
CA LEU A 46 0.41 7.88 -9.37
C LEU A 46 0.57 8.92 -8.26
N VAL A 47 0.51 10.20 -8.61
CA VAL A 47 0.43 11.30 -7.65
C VAL A 47 -1.04 11.60 -7.41
N THR A 48 -1.46 11.55 -6.15
CA THR A 48 -2.89 11.64 -5.79
C THR A 48 -3.33 13.06 -5.41
N ASP A 49 -2.40 13.92 -5.02
CA ASP A 49 -2.66 15.23 -4.41
C ASP A 49 -3.73 15.18 -3.29
N THR A 50 -3.85 14.03 -2.61
CA THR A 50 -4.89 13.73 -1.62
C THR A 50 -4.27 13.43 -0.26
N ASP A 51 -5.05 13.65 0.80
CA ASP A 51 -4.70 13.29 2.18
C ASP A 51 -4.33 11.81 2.31
N HIS A 52 -3.35 11.52 3.15
CA HIS A 52 -2.80 10.18 3.25
C HIS A 52 -3.79 9.16 3.81
N ILE A 53 -4.51 9.50 4.88
CA ILE A 53 -5.48 8.58 5.51
C ILE A 53 -6.62 8.27 4.54
N GLU A 54 -7.05 9.28 3.78
CA GLU A 54 -8.06 9.11 2.74
C GLU A 54 -7.61 8.17 1.62
N VAL A 55 -6.37 8.27 1.15
CA VAL A 55 -5.83 7.34 0.14
C VAL A 55 -5.70 5.92 0.68
N VAL A 56 -5.21 5.75 1.92
CA VAL A 56 -5.14 4.44 2.59
C VAL A 56 -6.52 3.79 2.66
N ARG A 57 -7.55 4.57 3.04
CA ARG A 57 -8.93 4.10 3.10
C ARG A 57 -9.44 3.66 1.73
N GLN A 58 -9.24 4.46 0.69
CA GLN A 58 -9.72 4.14 -0.65
C GLN A 58 -9.03 2.90 -1.24
N VAL A 59 -7.73 2.71 -0.98
CA VAL A 59 -6.99 1.48 -1.37
C VAL A 59 -7.56 0.27 -0.67
N LEU A 60 -7.74 0.36 0.64
CA LEU A 60 -8.31 -0.71 1.44
C LEU A 60 -9.71 -1.09 0.94
N ASP A 61 -10.59 -0.11 0.74
CA ASP A 61 -11.95 -0.31 0.21
C ASP A 61 -11.92 -1.01 -1.16
N ALA A 62 -10.99 -0.62 -2.04
CA ALA A 62 -10.85 -1.22 -3.37
C ALA A 62 -10.37 -2.68 -3.31
N ILE A 63 -9.43 -2.99 -2.41
CA ILE A 63 -8.95 -4.37 -2.19
C ILE A 63 -10.07 -5.21 -1.58
N GLU A 64 -10.77 -4.72 -0.56
CA GLU A 64 -11.85 -5.47 0.12
C GLU A 64 -13.07 -5.70 -0.76
N ALA A 65 -13.34 -4.80 -1.70
CA ALA A 65 -14.36 -4.99 -2.73
C ALA A 65 -13.98 -6.06 -3.77
N SER A 66 -12.75 -6.60 -3.76
CA SER A 66 -12.21 -7.52 -4.74
C SER A 66 -12.05 -8.93 -4.17
N PRO A 67 -12.97 -9.88 -4.47
CA PRO A 67 -12.99 -11.20 -3.81
C PRO A 67 -11.76 -12.09 -4.03
N HIS A 68 -10.95 -11.77 -5.04
CA HIS A 68 -9.73 -12.51 -5.39
C HIS A 68 -8.51 -12.02 -4.61
N LEU A 69 -8.63 -10.94 -3.84
CA LEU A 69 -7.54 -10.32 -3.11
C LEU A 69 -7.79 -10.34 -1.60
N ARG A 70 -6.70 -10.44 -0.86
CA ARG A 70 -6.63 -10.19 0.57
C ARG A 70 -5.39 -9.35 0.84
N PRO A 71 -5.47 -8.25 1.60
CA PRO A 71 -4.29 -7.47 1.93
C PRO A 71 -3.53 -8.12 3.09
N ILE A 72 -2.21 -8.24 2.94
CA ILE A 72 -1.27 -8.37 4.04
C ILE A 72 -0.69 -6.96 4.25
N ILE A 73 -1.02 -6.35 5.38
CA ILE A 73 -0.72 -4.94 5.65
C ILE A 73 0.58 -4.85 6.44
N HIS A 74 1.53 -4.08 5.93
CA HIS A 74 2.77 -3.79 6.61
C HIS A 74 2.92 -2.28 6.86
N LEU A 75 3.45 -1.94 8.03
CA LEU A 75 3.89 -0.60 8.41
C LEU A 75 5.36 -0.64 8.78
N ASP A 76 6.05 0.47 8.56
CA ASP A 76 7.40 0.68 9.06
C ASP A 76 7.41 0.55 10.60
N ALA A 77 8.33 -0.25 11.14
CA ALA A 77 8.49 -0.43 12.57
C ALA A 77 8.97 0.88 13.23
N GLU A 78 9.75 1.67 12.51
CA GLU A 78 10.31 2.95 12.93
C GLU A 78 9.22 3.98 13.28
N LEU A 79 8.05 3.90 12.64
CA LEU A 79 6.92 4.82 12.86
C LEU A 79 6.55 4.94 14.35
N MET A 80 6.61 3.85 15.11
CA MET A 80 6.26 3.86 16.54
C MET A 80 7.30 4.56 17.42
N HIS A 81 8.51 4.77 16.91
CA HIS A 81 9.64 5.34 17.63
C HIS A 81 9.87 6.82 17.32
N VAL A 82 9.31 7.34 16.23
CA VAL A 82 9.38 8.78 15.90
C VAL A 82 8.62 9.60 16.95
N ALA A 83 9.31 10.58 17.53
CA ALA A 83 8.76 11.46 18.54
C ALA A 83 8.03 12.66 17.91
N GLU A 84 7.05 13.22 18.64
CA GLU A 84 6.21 14.32 18.15
C GLU A 84 6.99 15.63 17.95
N ASP A 85 8.03 15.84 18.75
CA ASP A 85 8.93 17.00 18.67
C ASP A 85 9.88 16.91 17.46
N GLU A 86 10.26 15.70 17.04
CA GLU A 86 11.05 15.46 15.83
C GLU A 86 10.20 15.53 14.55
N ALA A 87 8.93 15.15 14.63
CA ALA A 87 7.99 15.15 13.50
C ALA A 87 6.57 15.56 13.93
N PRO A 88 6.26 16.86 13.97
CA PRO A 88 4.95 17.35 14.40
C PRO A 88 3.79 16.78 13.55
N GLY A 89 2.78 16.22 14.21
CA GLY A 89 1.63 15.55 13.61
C GLY A 89 1.75 14.02 13.51
N ILE A 90 2.93 13.44 13.79
CA ILE A 90 3.15 11.99 13.67
C ILE A 90 2.29 11.18 14.65
N THR A 91 2.00 11.72 15.83
CA THR A 91 1.13 11.07 16.81
C THR A 91 -0.30 10.97 16.30
N THR A 92 -0.80 12.02 15.67
CA THR A 92 -2.14 12.04 15.06
C THR A 92 -2.23 11.03 13.92
N VAL A 93 -1.24 10.99 13.02
CA VAL A 93 -1.22 10.03 11.90
C VAL A 93 -1.17 8.59 12.43
N ARG A 94 -0.34 8.28 13.43
CA ARG A 94 -0.33 6.96 14.08
C ARG A 94 -1.70 6.56 14.62
N GLN A 95 -2.38 7.48 15.30
CA GLN A 95 -3.71 7.21 15.85
C GLN A 95 -4.74 6.96 14.75
N GLN A 96 -4.72 7.77 13.69
CA GLN A 96 -5.63 7.61 12.55
C GLN A 96 -5.38 6.29 11.81
N LEU A 97 -4.12 5.91 11.56
CA LEU A 97 -3.78 4.63 10.96
C LEU A 97 -4.22 3.45 11.83
N ASN A 98 -3.96 3.50 13.15
CA ASN A 98 -4.41 2.45 14.07
C ASN A 98 -5.94 2.32 14.10
N GLN A 99 -6.66 3.44 14.03
CA GLN A 99 -8.13 3.44 13.99
C GLN A 99 -8.64 2.85 12.67
N LEU A 100 -8.08 3.26 11.53
CA LEU A 100 -8.46 2.80 10.20
C LEU A 100 -8.17 1.29 10.00
N LEU A 101 -7.05 0.81 10.55
CA LEU A 101 -6.60 -0.57 10.43
C LEU A 101 -7.07 -1.47 11.59
N ASN A 102 -7.96 -0.97 12.45
CA ASN A 102 -8.44 -1.72 13.59
C ASN A 102 -9.13 -3.03 13.16
N GLY A 103 -8.83 -4.13 13.87
CA GLY A 103 -9.34 -5.47 13.55
C GLY A 103 -8.65 -6.15 12.36
N LYS A 104 -7.63 -5.52 11.75
CA LYS A 104 -6.82 -6.13 10.69
C LYS A 104 -5.48 -6.60 11.23
N GLU A 105 -4.92 -7.63 10.62
CA GLU A 105 -3.56 -8.05 10.91
C GLU A 105 -2.58 -7.06 10.26
N VAL A 106 -1.90 -6.27 11.09
CA VAL A 106 -0.87 -5.31 10.67
C VAL A 106 0.47 -5.79 11.16
N ARG A 107 1.41 -5.99 10.22
CA ARG A 107 2.78 -6.41 10.51
C ARG A 107 3.67 -5.18 10.57
N ARG A 108 4.54 -5.11 11.57
CA ARG A 108 5.56 -4.07 11.66
C ARG A 108 6.89 -4.67 11.24
N VAL A 109 7.51 -4.06 10.23
CA VAL A 109 8.73 -4.55 9.59
C VAL A 109 9.67 -3.35 9.44
N LEU A 110 10.97 -3.58 9.54
CA LEU A 110 11.96 -2.52 9.35
C LEU A 110 11.84 -1.91 7.95
N HIS A 111 12.02 -0.61 7.85
CA HIS A 111 11.88 0.12 6.58
C HIS A 111 12.74 -0.48 5.47
N GLU A 112 14.02 -0.73 5.74
CA GLU A 112 14.95 -1.29 4.75
C GLU A 112 14.50 -2.67 4.24
N GLU A 113 13.90 -3.48 5.11
CA GLU A 113 13.40 -4.80 4.73
C GLU A 113 12.17 -4.71 3.84
N LEU A 114 11.24 -3.76 4.11
CA LEU A 114 10.10 -3.51 3.24
C LEU A 114 10.54 -3.01 1.86
N ILE A 115 11.49 -2.08 1.81
CA ILE A 115 12.05 -1.60 0.54
C ILE A 115 12.69 -2.74 -0.25
N HIS A 116 13.45 -3.62 0.40
CA HIS A 116 14.06 -4.78 -0.25
C HIS A 116 13.00 -5.72 -0.85
N ARG A 117 11.95 -6.06 -0.09
CA ARG A 117 10.85 -6.90 -0.57
C ARG A 117 10.12 -6.28 -1.77
N VAL A 118 9.88 -4.97 -1.72
CA VAL A 118 9.26 -4.23 -2.83
C VAL A 118 10.16 -4.23 -4.07
N ASP A 119 11.47 -4.02 -3.92
CA ASP A 119 12.43 -4.08 -5.04
C ASP A 119 12.44 -5.46 -5.70
N GLU A 120 12.48 -6.53 -4.90
CA GLU A 120 12.41 -7.90 -5.41
C GLU A 120 11.09 -8.18 -6.14
N ALA A 121 9.96 -7.76 -5.56
CA ALA A 121 8.65 -7.92 -6.17
C ALA A 121 8.55 -7.14 -7.50
N ALA A 122 9.05 -5.90 -7.53
CA ALA A 122 9.02 -5.03 -8.71
C ALA A 122 9.85 -5.54 -9.89
N ARG A 123 10.73 -6.55 -9.71
CA ARG A 123 11.45 -7.19 -10.81
C ARG A 123 10.57 -8.14 -11.62
N LEU A 124 9.54 -8.71 -10.99
CA LEU A 124 8.72 -9.78 -11.58
C LEU A 124 7.23 -9.41 -11.69
N PHE A 125 6.76 -8.53 -10.81
CA PHE A 125 5.35 -8.19 -10.65
C PHE A 125 5.16 -6.67 -10.65
N GLN A 126 3.91 -6.26 -10.81
CA GLN A 126 3.53 -4.86 -10.76
C GLN A 126 3.42 -4.38 -9.30
N VAL A 127 3.99 -3.22 -9.03
CA VAL A 127 3.88 -2.47 -7.78
C VAL A 127 3.23 -1.13 -8.09
N LEU A 128 2.10 -0.84 -7.45
CA LEU A 128 1.45 0.46 -7.53
C LEU A 128 1.91 1.33 -6.36
N VAL A 129 2.46 2.51 -6.64
CA VAL A 129 2.83 3.52 -5.65
C VAL A 129 1.88 4.72 -5.80
N LEU A 130 1.13 5.01 -4.75
CA LEU A 130 0.24 6.17 -4.65
C LEU A 130 0.90 7.21 -3.75
N LYS A 131 1.42 8.29 -4.34
CA LYS A 131 2.03 9.38 -3.59
C LYS A 131 0.98 10.34 -3.06
N THR A 132 1.02 10.57 -1.76
CA THR A 132 0.10 11.44 -1.01
C THR A 132 0.74 12.80 -0.75
N THR A 133 -0.02 13.73 -0.17
CA THR A 133 0.50 15.05 0.22
C THR A 133 1.25 15.03 1.55
N LEU A 134 1.26 13.91 2.28
CA LEU A 134 1.87 13.81 3.60
C LEU A 134 3.39 13.95 3.53
N THR A 135 3.96 14.67 4.49
CA THR A 135 5.41 14.93 4.61
C THR A 135 5.90 14.49 5.99
N LEU A 136 5.60 13.25 6.38
CA LEU A 136 6.02 12.67 7.66
C LEU A 136 6.74 11.34 7.43
N PRO A 137 7.83 11.06 8.17
CA PRO A 137 8.68 9.90 7.91
C PRO A 137 8.01 8.59 8.33
N TYR A 138 8.35 7.50 7.64
CA TYR A 138 7.89 6.14 7.97
C TYR A 138 6.37 5.99 8.01
N THR A 139 5.66 6.82 7.23
CA THR A 139 4.18 6.79 7.16
C THR A 139 3.67 6.00 5.97
N THR A 140 4.55 5.42 5.15
CA THR A 140 4.14 4.61 4.01
C THR A 140 3.43 3.33 4.48
N VAL A 141 2.24 3.08 3.93
CA VAL A 141 1.47 1.84 4.18
C VAL A 141 1.68 0.90 3.00
N PHE A 142 2.12 -0.32 3.29
CA PHE A 142 2.42 -1.33 2.28
C PHE A 142 1.34 -2.41 2.31
N PHE A 143 0.71 -2.63 1.15
CA PHE A 143 -0.26 -3.69 0.94
C PHE A 143 0.36 -4.73 0.01
N GLU A 144 0.82 -5.84 0.59
CA GLU A 144 1.15 -7.04 -0.17
C GLU A 144 -0.16 -7.79 -0.44
N LEU A 145 -0.43 -8.10 -1.71
CA LEU A 145 -1.67 -8.75 -2.10
C LEU A 145 -1.51 -10.27 -2.09
N ASP A 146 -2.43 -10.93 -1.40
CA ASP A 146 -2.54 -12.39 -1.33
C ASP A 146 -3.90 -12.86 -1.89
N CYS A 147 -4.06 -14.17 -2.06
CA CYS A 147 -5.29 -14.76 -2.55
C CYS A 147 -6.45 -14.56 -1.57
N GLY A 148 -7.55 -13.98 -2.07
CA GLY A 148 -8.74 -13.67 -1.27
C GLY A 148 -9.56 -14.89 -0.82
N TYR A 149 -9.57 -15.95 -1.63
CA TYR A 149 -10.41 -17.13 -1.40
C TYR A 149 -9.62 -18.38 -0.97
N TRP A 150 -8.30 -18.29 -0.92
CA TRP A 150 -7.41 -19.40 -0.57
C TRP A 150 -6.27 -18.89 0.32
N ASP A 151 -6.50 -18.95 1.62
CA ASP A 151 -5.54 -18.52 2.64
C ASP A 151 -4.43 -19.55 2.90
N ALA A 152 -3.44 -19.13 3.69
CA ALA A 152 -2.29 -19.96 4.05
C ALA A 152 -2.69 -21.22 4.85
N ASP A 153 -3.76 -21.16 5.66
CA ASP A 153 -4.22 -22.30 6.45
C ASP A 153 -4.84 -23.38 5.55
N ARG A 154 -5.66 -22.98 4.57
CA ARG A 154 -6.22 -23.88 3.55
C ARG A 154 -5.11 -24.49 2.70
N GLU A 155 -4.13 -23.70 2.30
CA GLU A 155 -2.97 -24.19 1.57
C GLU A 155 -2.18 -25.20 2.41
N HIS A 156 -1.91 -24.89 3.68
CA HIS A 156 -1.20 -25.79 4.59
C HIS A 156 -1.93 -27.12 4.75
N ALA A 157 -3.24 -27.08 5.02
CA ALA A 157 -4.07 -28.27 5.15
C ALA A 157 -4.15 -29.10 3.85
N LEU A 158 -4.05 -28.45 2.67
CA LEU A 158 -3.93 -29.16 1.41
C LEU A 158 -2.58 -29.86 1.29
N ARG A 159 -1.48 -29.19 1.65
CA ARG A 159 -0.12 -29.77 1.59
C ARG A 159 0.02 -30.99 2.47
N GLU A 160 -0.56 -30.99 3.67
CA GLU A 160 -0.59 -32.16 4.56
C GLU A 160 -1.35 -33.37 3.98
N ARG A 161 -2.23 -33.18 3.00
CA ARG A 161 -2.99 -34.28 2.37
C ARG A 161 -2.32 -34.89 1.16
N ILE A 162 -1.38 -34.17 0.55
CA ILE A 162 -0.69 -34.59 -0.69
C ILE A 162 0.79 -34.92 -0.48
N MET A 163 1.31 -34.64 0.72
CA MET A 163 2.63 -35.07 1.21
C MET A 163 2.45 -36.24 2.16
#